data_AF-A0A1M6CXP5-F1
#
_entry.id   AF-A0A1M6CXP5-F1
#
_cell.length_a   1.000
_cell.length_b   1.000
_cell.length_c   1.000
_cell.angle_alpha   90.00
_cell.angle_beta   90.00
_cell.angle_gamma   90.00
#
_symmetry.space_group_name_H-M   'P 1'
#
loop_
_entity.id
_entity.type
_entity.pdbx_description
1 polymer ?
#
loop_
_entity_poly.entity_id
_entity_poly.type
_entity_poly.pdbx_seq_one_letter_code
_entity_poly.pdbx_strand_id
1 'polypeptide(L)'
;MTKPLSKQLIRGACLLFTAMAFSSCSQTLVEKQEAVSALDSGRWRQVAKKPPTYYPKGVAEDHLTGASDGYWVYRGDKAGTRFFIPSHGVRGQSGDALIAEALAAATPERKKKI
;
A
#
# COMPACT_ATOMS: atom_id res chain seq x y z
N MET A 1 -7.05 -75.91 -26.47
CA MET A 1 -8.50 -75.62 -26.48
C MET A 1 -8.70 -74.43 -25.56
N THR A 2 -9.23 -73.26 -25.91
CA THR A 2 -10.09 -72.73 -26.98
C THR A 2 -9.95 -71.19 -26.91
N LYS A 3 -9.92 -70.47 -28.04
CA LYS A 3 -10.24 -69.03 -28.05
C LYS A 3 -11.78 -68.89 -27.93
N PRO A 4 -12.36 -67.77 -27.46
CA PRO A 4 -12.61 -66.69 -28.40
C PRO A 4 -12.56 -65.25 -27.88
N LEU A 5 -12.28 -64.42 -28.87
CA LEU A 5 -12.44 -62.98 -29.03
C LEU A 5 -13.93 -62.57 -28.96
N SER A 6 -14.28 -61.51 -28.21
CA SER A 6 -15.49 -60.68 -28.46
C SER A 6 -15.37 -59.35 -27.72
N LYS A 7 -14.94 -58.28 -28.40
CA LYS A 7 -15.80 -57.20 -28.92
C LYS A 7 -16.69 -56.53 -27.87
N GLN A 8 -16.12 -55.58 -27.13
CA GLN A 8 -16.74 -54.28 -26.79
C GLN A 8 -15.57 -53.27 -26.81
N LEU A 9 -15.30 -52.50 -27.87
CA LEU A 9 -16.14 -51.46 -28.47
C LEU A 9 -16.91 -50.73 -27.37
N ILE A 10 -16.39 -49.56 -26.98
CA ILE A 10 -17.09 -48.27 -27.04
C ILE A 10 -16.31 -47.26 -26.18
N ARG A 11 -15.74 -46.27 -26.88
CA ARG A 11 -15.47 -44.88 -26.44
C ARG A 11 -14.54 -44.70 -25.23
N GLY A 12 -13.42 -44.01 -25.32
CA GLY A 12 -13.11 -42.96 -26.27
C GLY A 12 -11.64 -42.59 -26.19
N ALA A 13 -11.18 -42.14 -27.35
CA ALA A 13 -9.90 -41.59 -27.66
C ALA A 13 -9.21 -40.85 -26.50
N CYS A 14 -8.09 -41.44 -26.06
CA CYS A 14 -6.90 -40.69 -25.70
C CYS A 14 -6.47 -39.80 -26.88
N LEU A 15 -6.95 -38.56 -26.92
CA LEU A 15 -6.39 -37.45 -27.69
C LEU A 15 -6.63 -36.21 -26.81
N LEU A 16 -5.68 -35.86 -25.94
CA LEU A 16 -4.64 -34.84 -26.16
C LEU A 16 -5.22 -33.43 -26.44
N PHE A 17 -4.62 -32.45 -25.75
CA PHE A 17 -4.83 -31.00 -25.81
C PHE A 17 -5.98 -30.44 -24.95
N THR A 18 -5.63 -29.77 -23.85
CA THR A 18 -5.70 -28.30 -23.81
C THR A 18 -5.01 -27.72 -22.57
N ALA A 19 -4.04 -26.86 -22.88
CA ALA A 19 -3.63 -25.64 -22.19
C ALA A 19 -3.47 -25.66 -20.66
N MET A 20 -2.20 -25.58 -20.24
CA MET A 20 -1.79 -24.88 -19.03
C MET A 20 -2.50 -23.52 -18.96
N ALA A 21 -3.51 -23.41 -18.12
CA ALA A 21 -3.98 -22.12 -17.65
C ALA A 21 -2.93 -21.61 -16.66
N PHE A 22 -1.88 -20.96 -17.17
CA PHE A 22 -1.24 -19.88 -16.42
C PHE A 22 -2.37 -18.87 -16.20
N SER A 23 -3.00 -18.90 -15.03
CA SER A 23 -3.88 -17.83 -14.59
C SER A 23 -3.04 -16.57 -14.54
N SER A 24 -3.03 -15.90 -15.69
CA SER A 24 -2.49 -14.58 -15.90
C SER A 24 -2.99 -13.72 -14.75
N CYS A 25 -2.09 -13.37 -13.84
CA CYS A 25 -2.30 -12.24 -12.97
C CYS A 25 -2.50 -11.07 -13.93
N SER A 26 -3.75 -10.69 -14.17
CA SER A 26 -4.05 -9.35 -14.60
C SER A 26 -3.35 -8.46 -13.58
N GLN A 27 -2.18 -7.94 -13.96
CA GLN A 27 -1.67 -6.72 -13.38
C GLN A 27 -2.73 -5.69 -13.74
N THR A 28 -3.74 -5.59 -12.89
CA THR A 28 -4.59 -4.42 -12.82
C THR A 28 -3.59 -3.28 -12.73
N LEU A 29 -3.50 -2.51 -13.81
CA LEU A 29 -2.85 -1.22 -13.80
C LEU A 29 -3.61 -0.43 -12.76
N VAL A 30 -3.15 -0.51 -11.51
CA VAL A 30 -3.43 0.48 -10.50
C VAL A 30 -2.83 1.72 -11.11
N GLU A 31 -3.70 2.49 -11.77
CA GLU A 31 -3.47 3.89 -12.08
C GLU A 31 -2.71 4.44 -10.90
N LYS A 32 -1.44 4.77 -11.13
CA LYS A 32 -0.52 5.22 -10.10
C LYS A 32 -1.05 6.56 -9.63
N GLN A 33 -2.04 6.52 -8.75
CA GLN A 33 -2.61 7.67 -8.11
C GLN A 33 -1.43 8.32 -7.40
N GLU A 34 -0.98 9.45 -7.94
CA GLU A 34 0.17 10.16 -7.40
C GLU A 34 -0.10 10.39 -5.92
N ALA A 35 0.71 9.78 -5.07
CA ALA A 35 0.55 9.90 -3.64
C ALA A 35 0.73 11.39 -3.28
N VAL A 36 -0.35 12.04 -2.86
CA VAL A 36 -0.30 13.43 -2.42
C VAL A 36 0.60 13.51 -1.19
N SER A 37 1.59 14.40 -1.20
CA SER A 37 2.50 14.54 -0.05
C SER A 37 1.75 15.13 1.15
N ALA A 38 2.16 14.75 2.37
CA ALA A 38 1.57 15.27 3.60
C ALA A 38 1.57 16.80 3.72
N LEU A 39 2.53 17.49 3.11
CA LEU A 39 2.59 18.95 3.15
C LEU A 39 1.53 19.61 2.24
N ASP A 40 1.03 18.87 1.25
CA ASP A 40 0.15 19.37 0.20
C ASP A 40 -1.30 18.93 0.38
N SER A 41 -1.55 17.86 1.16
CA SER A 41 -2.89 17.28 1.32
C SER A 41 -3.86 18.13 2.14
N GLY A 42 -3.36 19.12 2.88
CA GLY A 42 -4.16 19.91 3.81
C GLY A 42 -4.70 19.11 5.00
N ARG A 43 -4.35 17.83 5.14
CA ARG A 43 -4.77 16.95 6.24
C ARG A 43 -3.89 17.08 7.48
N TRP A 44 -2.79 17.81 7.37
CA TRP A 44 -1.78 17.92 8.42
C TRP A 44 -1.77 19.32 9.03
N ARG A 45 -1.47 19.38 10.33
CA ARG A 45 -1.24 20.61 11.09
C ARG A 45 0.15 20.58 11.68
N GLN A 46 0.89 21.66 11.51
CA GLN A 46 2.17 21.83 12.21
C GLN A 46 1.91 22.16 13.68
N VAL A 47 2.41 21.33 14.59
CA VAL A 47 2.30 21.50 16.05
C VAL A 47 3.60 21.99 16.70
N ALA A 48 4.73 21.82 16.01
CA ALA A 48 6.01 22.40 16.44
C ALA A 48 6.83 22.90 15.26
N LYS A 49 7.56 24.01 15.49
CA LYS A 49 8.43 24.64 14.47
C LYS A 49 9.84 24.03 14.42
N LYS A 50 10.37 23.54 15.54
CA LYS A 50 11.74 22.99 15.64
C LYS A 50 11.77 21.78 16.59
N PRO A 51 11.98 20.55 16.09
CA PRO A 51 11.91 20.19 14.66
C PRO A 51 10.49 20.40 14.11
N PRO A 52 10.31 20.67 12.80
CA PRO A 52 9.00 20.70 12.17
C PRO A 52 8.24 19.41 12.47
N THR A 53 7.13 19.53 13.20
CA THR A 53 6.35 18.38 13.69
C THR A 53 4.91 18.54 13.24
N TYR A 54 4.35 17.50 12.62
CA TYR A 54 3.02 17.54 12.04
C TYR A 54 2.13 16.43 12.60
N TYR A 55 0.91 16.81 13.00
CA TYR A 55 -0.16 15.88 13.38
C TYR A 55 -1.28 15.90 12.33
N PRO A 56 -1.96 14.78 12.09
CA PRO A 56 -3.15 14.77 11.27
C PRO A 56 -4.26 15.58 11.96
N LYS A 57 -5.01 16.35 11.19
CA LYS A 57 -6.14 17.14 11.68
C LYS A 57 -7.16 16.20 12.32
N GLY A 58 -7.55 16.48 13.56
CA GLY A 58 -8.42 15.60 14.35
C GLY A 58 -7.68 14.93 15.51
N VAL A 59 -6.35 14.97 15.52
CA VAL A 59 -5.53 14.71 16.71
C VAL A 59 -5.32 16.02 17.46
N ALA A 60 -5.45 15.99 18.78
CA ALA A 60 -5.22 17.15 19.65
C ALA A 60 -3.73 17.54 19.66
N GLU A 61 -3.42 18.83 19.85
CA GLU A 61 -2.02 19.30 19.82
C GLU A 61 -1.20 18.79 21.02
N ASP A 62 -1.87 18.49 22.12
CA ASP A 62 -1.35 17.93 23.37
C ASP A 62 -1.52 16.40 23.44
N HIS A 63 -1.83 15.74 22.32
CA HIS A 63 -2.00 14.30 22.28
C HIS A 63 -0.72 13.57 22.73
N LEU A 64 -0.90 12.54 23.56
CA LEU A 64 0.21 11.68 23.98
C LEU A 64 0.80 10.98 22.74
N THR A 65 2.12 10.94 22.66
CA THR A 65 2.84 10.30 21.55
C THR A 65 3.67 9.12 22.04
N GLY A 66 3.17 8.39 23.03
CA GLY A 66 3.76 7.15 23.51
C GLY A 66 3.66 6.05 22.47
N ALA A 67 4.35 4.93 22.72
CA ALA A 67 4.36 3.79 21.80
C ALA A 67 2.96 3.14 21.60
N SER A 68 2.04 3.33 22.54
CA SER A 68 0.64 2.89 22.43
C SER A 68 -0.20 3.81 21.54
N ASP A 69 0.16 5.08 21.45
CA ASP A 69 -0.67 6.12 20.84
C ASP A 69 -0.42 6.22 19.33
N GLY A 70 0.75 5.76 18.88
CA GLY A 70 1.13 5.83 17.47
C GLY A 70 2.63 5.71 17.27
N TYR A 71 3.08 6.18 16.11
CA TYR A 71 4.48 6.17 15.75
C TYR A 71 4.85 7.36 14.86
N TRP A 72 6.16 7.54 14.67
CA TRP A 72 6.71 8.67 13.93
C TRP A 72 7.25 8.25 12.57
N VAL A 73 6.91 9.04 11.54
CA VAL A 73 7.53 8.98 10.22
C VAL A 73 8.48 10.17 10.09
N TYR A 74 9.75 9.90 9.80
CA TYR A 74 10.79 10.91 9.68
C TYR A 74 11.10 11.19 8.22
N ARG A 75 11.15 12.48 7.84
CA ARG A 75 11.40 12.90 6.47
C ARG A 75 12.85 12.67 6.02
N GLY A 76 13.79 12.58 6.96
CA GLY A 76 15.22 12.49 6.67
C GLY A 76 15.83 13.78 6.11
N ASP A 77 15.13 14.92 6.19
CA ASP A 77 15.68 16.22 5.84
C ASP A 77 16.59 16.78 6.95
N LYS A 78 17.41 17.80 6.62
CA LYS A 78 18.29 18.45 7.59
C LYS A 78 17.55 19.13 8.75
N ALA A 79 16.25 19.41 8.57
CA ALA A 79 15.41 20.03 9.58
C ALA A 79 14.86 19.02 10.61
N GLY A 80 14.97 17.71 10.34
CA GLY A 80 14.43 16.67 11.20
C GLY A 80 12.90 16.61 11.18
N THR A 81 12.28 16.96 10.04
CA THR A 81 10.82 16.99 9.89
C THR A 81 10.22 15.63 10.22
N ARG A 82 9.16 15.63 11.04
CA ARG A 82 8.49 14.41 11.51
C ARG A 82 6.97 14.52 11.47
N PHE A 83 6.33 13.39 11.20
CA PHE A 83 4.88 13.22 11.12
C PHE A 83 4.45 12.16 12.13
N PHE A 84 3.41 12.43 12.91
CA PHE A 84 2.84 11.46 13.85
C PHE A 84 1.69 10.69 13.19
N ILE A 85 1.72 9.36 13.30
CA ILE A 85 0.66 8.46 12.83
C ILE A 85 -0.03 7.86 14.06
N PRO A 86 -1.28 8.23 14.37
CA PRO A 86 -2.00 7.67 15.51
C PRO A 86 -2.37 6.21 15.25
N SER A 87 -2.17 5.34 16.24
CA SER A 87 -2.47 3.90 16.18
C SER A 87 -3.95 3.60 16.01
N HIS A 88 -4.81 4.43 16.62
CA HIS A 88 -6.27 4.33 16.53
C HIS A 88 -6.86 5.05 15.30
N GLY A 89 -6.00 5.58 14.43
CA GLY A 89 -6.41 6.38 13.28
C GLY A 89 -7.03 7.72 13.66
N VAL A 90 -7.63 8.38 12.67
CA VAL A 90 -8.36 9.64 12.85
C VAL A 90 -9.72 9.52 12.18
N ARG A 91 -10.76 10.05 12.81
CA ARG A 91 -12.12 9.98 12.25
C ARG A 91 -12.15 10.56 10.83
N GLY A 92 -12.64 9.76 9.88
CA GLY A 92 -12.73 10.14 8.47
C GLY A 92 -11.42 10.06 7.68
N GLN A 93 -10.35 9.52 8.26
CA GLN A 93 -9.06 9.33 7.61
C GLN A 93 -8.56 7.89 7.83
N SER A 94 -8.15 7.24 6.74
CA SER A 94 -7.51 5.93 6.82
C SER A 94 -6.09 6.08 7.37
N GLY A 95 -5.70 5.20 8.30
CA GLY A 95 -4.33 5.10 8.80
C GLY A 95 -3.34 4.86 7.67
N ASP A 96 -3.62 3.92 6.77
CA ASP A 96 -2.78 3.61 5.60
C ASP A 96 -2.61 4.82 4.67
N ALA A 97 -3.66 5.63 4.51
CA ALA A 97 -3.57 6.86 3.72
C ALA A 97 -2.63 7.88 4.39
N LEU A 98 -2.72 8.08 5.70
CA LEU A 98 -1.82 8.97 6.44
C LEU A 98 -0.36 8.51 6.35
N ILE A 99 -0.14 7.20 6.41
CA ILE A 99 1.18 6.60 6.26
C ILE A 99 1.73 6.88 4.86
N ALA A 100 0.92 6.63 3.82
CA ALA A 100 1.31 6.87 2.44
C ALA A 100 1.67 8.35 2.20
N GLU A 101 0.88 9.30 2.71
CA GLU A 101 1.18 10.72 2.59
C GLU A 101 2.45 11.14 3.33
N ALA A 102 2.65 10.63 4.55
CA ALA A 102 3.83 10.92 5.34
C ALA A 102 5.11 10.35 4.70
N LEU A 103 5.03 9.14 4.13
CA LEU A 103 6.13 8.50 3.40
C LEU A 103 6.40 9.19 2.05
N ALA A 104 5.36 9.66 1.36
CA ALA A 104 5.51 10.46 0.14
C ALA A 104 6.26 11.77 0.44
N ALA A 105 5.98 12.41 1.58
CA ALA A 105 6.73 13.58 2.02
C ALA A 105 8.19 13.26 2.42
N ALA A 106 8.46 12.05 2.92
CA ALA A 106 9.79 11.57 3.31
C ALA A 106 10.67 11.13 2.13
N THR A 107 10.07 10.82 0.98
CA THR A 107 10.83 10.49 -0.22
C THR A 107 11.37 11.81 -0.79
N PRO A 108 12.69 12.01 -0.90
CA PRO A 108 13.20 13.19 -1.57
C PRO A 108 12.69 13.16 -3.00
N GLU A 109 11.91 14.18 -3.38
CA GLU A 109 11.54 14.50 -4.75
C GLU A 109 12.79 14.36 -5.64
N ARG A 110 12.96 13.21 -6.32
CA ARG A 110 13.94 13.10 -7.39
C ARG A 110 13.41 13.99 -8.49
N LYS A 111 13.76 15.28 -8.45
CA LYS A 111 13.61 16.16 -9.60
C LYS A 111 14.34 15.48 -10.76
N LYS A 112 13.56 14.93 -11.70
CA LYS A 112 14.04 14.51 -13.02
C LYS A 112 14.71 15.76 -13.60
N LYS A 113 16.03 15.75 -13.72
CA LYS A 113 16.72 16.69 -14.62
C LYS A 113 16.15 16.42 -16.01
N ILE A 114 15.46 17.42 -16.57
CA ILE A 114 15.23 17.55 -18.00
C ILE A 114 16.52 18.15 -18.58
#